data_AF-V6HNA2-F1
#
_entry.id   AF-V6HNA2-F1
#
_cell.length_a   1.000
_cell.length_b   1.000
_cell.length_c   1.000
_cell.angle_alpha   90.00
_cell.angle_beta   90.00
_cell.angle_gamma   90.00
#
_symmetry.space_group_name_H-M   'P 1'
#
loop_
_entity.id
_entity.type
_entity.pdbx_description
1 polymer ?
#
loop_
_entity_poly.entity_id
_entity_poly.type
_entity_poly.pdbx_seq_one_letter_code
_entity_poly.pdbx_strand_id
1 'polypeptide(L)'
;MSAFPSLDSIYEERKTPRGFLVKIKLAKMNYVVFTAKGPEIPKGSKNHSIIVPVPKIAFLGDGFDLSHFRLGELSFVNVTRGKLVIPFQHASTGSEVRSVFLNSGSECDVLPVIILHYRKCEDLLRARAAGIEIHHLVLDENFPREDLISQKIRFPSLNMLIIRSKAALLAVTKDKNPENMVRSKNEIEKNSNVVDFKTVRASDLAEKENLNLHSVNPVFLAQVHLQKNELEKVKQLLLDFSLDPEEITFIRIFLELMIRDDGNKEERRSRHNKLLNLNEGFRLAGLILGMRVVEFEAELEKGFSLEIASMVLALLEKGQSESNEIEREIILWEWKLKTKRLFKKNA
;
A
#
# COMPACT_ATOMS: atom_id res chain seq x y z
N MET A 1 -46.58 -22.85 -13.61
CA MET A 1 -45.64 -21.73 -13.42
C MET A 1 -44.51 -22.22 -12.53
N SER A 2 -43.38 -22.60 -13.11
CA SER A 2 -42.18 -23.00 -12.38
C SER A 2 -41.53 -21.75 -11.78
N ALA A 3 -41.50 -21.66 -10.45
CA ALA A 3 -40.76 -20.61 -9.75
C ALA A 3 -39.27 -20.76 -10.10
N PHE A 4 -38.73 -19.79 -10.84
CA PHE A 4 -37.29 -19.67 -11.01
C PHE A 4 -36.69 -19.51 -9.61
N PRO A 5 -35.72 -20.35 -9.19
CA PRO A 5 -35.07 -20.18 -7.90
C PRO A 5 -34.42 -18.79 -7.89
N SER A 6 -34.74 -17.98 -6.87
CA SER A 6 -34.08 -16.70 -6.62
C SER A 6 -32.56 -16.90 -6.65
N LEU A 7 -31.80 -16.01 -7.31
CA LEU A 7 -30.32 -16.07 -7.36
C LEU A 7 -29.67 -16.30 -5.98
N ASP A 8 -30.34 -15.89 -4.91
CA ASP A 8 -29.94 -16.08 -3.51
C ASP A 8 -29.89 -17.53 -3.00
N SER A 9 -30.48 -18.49 -3.72
CA SER A 9 -30.55 -19.91 -3.33
C SER A 9 -29.68 -20.84 -4.17
N ILE A 10 -28.84 -20.30 -5.07
CA ILE A 10 -27.94 -21.13 -5.89
C ILE A 10 -26.68 -21.44 -5.08
N TYR A 11 -26.54 -22.72 -4.75
CA TYR A 11 -25.37 -23.26 -4.07
C TYR A 11 -24.63 -24.23 -5.00
N GLU A 12 -23.32 -24.13 -5.01
CA GLU A 12 -22.45 -25.18 -5.54
C GLU A 12 -21.92 -26.00 -4.38
N GLU A 13 -22.13 -27.31 -4.42
CA GLU A 13 -21.66 -28.24 -3.40
C GLU A 13 -20.64 -29.18 -4.00
N ARG A 14 -19.49 -29.31 -3.35
CA ARG A 14 -18.39 -30.16 -3.82
C ARG A 14 -17.86 -31.00 -2.69
N LYS A 15 -17.85 -32.32 -2.88
CA LYS A 15 -17.13 -33.25 -2.01
C LYS A 15 -15.66 -33.28 -2.40
N THR A 16 -14.79 -33.18 -1.42
CA THR A 16 -13.34 -33.24 -1.62
C THR A 16 -12.82 -34.67 -1.50
N PRO A 17 -11.65 -34.99 -2.07
CA PRO A 17 -11.03 -36.31 -1.96
C PRO A 17 -10.86 -36.82 -0.53
N ARG A 18 -10.58 -35.93 0.44
CA ARG A 18 -10.47 -36.31 1.87
C ARG A 18 -11.80 -36.37 2.62
N GLY A 19 -12.93 -36.24 1.92
CA GLY A 19 -14.27 -36.41 2.49
C GLY A 19 -14.86 -35.16 3.14
N PHE A 20 -14.32 -33.97 2.86
CA PHE A 20 -14.95 -32.71 3.25
C PHE A 20 -16.06 -32.34 2.26
N LEU A 21 -17.05 -31.58 2.72
CA LEU A 21 -18.06 -30.99 1.85
C LEU A 21 -17.90 -29.47 1.85
N VAL A 22 -17.59 -28.90 0.70
CA VAL A 22 -17.49 -27.45 0.50
C VAL A 22 -18.78 -26.97 -0.14
N LYS A 23 -19.48 -26.05 0.54
CA LYS A 23 -20.71 -25.43 0.04
C LYS A 23 -20.47 -23.96 -0.24
N ILE A 24 -20.72 -23.54 -1.47
CA ILE A 24 -20.44 -22.20 -1.98
C ILE A 24 -21.75 -21.52 -2.32
N LYS A 25 -22.01 -20.35 -1.74
CA LYS A 25 -23.13 -19.49 -2.12
C LYS A 25 -22.70 -18.56 -3.25
N LEU A 26 -23.10 -18.87 -4.49
CA LEU A 26 -22.62 -18.17 -5.68
C LEU A 26 -23.00 -16.67 -5.69
N ALA A 27 -24.19 -16.31 -5.20
CA ALA A 27 -24.63 -14.92 -5.16
C ALA A 27 -23.76 -14.00 -4.28
N LYS A 28 -23.18 -14.54 -3.20
CA LYS A 28 -22.34 -13.77 -2.27
C LYS A 28 -20.86 -14.12 -2.35
N MET A 29 -20.50 -15.11 -3.16
CA MET A 29 -19.15 -15.68 -3.26
C MET A 29 -18.55 -15.98 -1.87
N ASN A 30 -19.33 -16.65 -1.03
CA ASN A 30 -18.90 -17.14 0.28
C ASN A 30 -18.99 -18.66 0.30
N TYR A 31 -18.11 -19.31 1.07
CA TYR A 31 -18.12 -20.75 1.24
C TYR A 31 -18.12 -21.15 2.72
N VAL A 32 -18.59 -22.37 2.97
CA VAL A 32 -18.55 -23.07 4.25
C VAL A 32 -17.99 -24.46 4.00
N VAL A 33 -17.07 -24.89 4.87
CA VAL A 33 -16.52 -26.26 4.82
C VAL A 33 -17.18 -27.07 5.92
N PHE A 34 -17.63 -28.27 5.56
CA PHE A 34 -18.16 -29.25 6.50
C PHE A 34 -17.20 -30.44 6.61
N THR A 35 -16.89 -30.80 7.85
CA THR A 35 -16.17 -32.00 8.23
C THR A 35 -17.16 -33.09 8.65
N ALA A 36 -16.66 -34.31 8.89
CA ALA A 36 -17.47 -35.38 9.48
C ALA A 36 -18.06 -35.04 10.87
N LYS A 37 -17.50 -34.05 11.58
CA LYS A 37 -17.93 -33.60 12.92
C LYS A 37 -18.82 -32.35 12.87
N GLY A 38 -19.13 -31.83 11.69
CA GLY A 38 -19.89 -30.58 11.51
C GLY A 38 -19.08 -29.49 10.79
N PRO A 39 -19.60 -28.24 10.75
CA PRO A 39 -18.97 -27.14 10.04
C PRO A 39 -17.60 -26.80 10.65
N GLU A 40 -16.62 -26.58 9.78
CA GLU A 40 -15.28 -26.16 10.14
C GLU A 40 -15.25 -24.64 10.41
N ILE A 41 -14.53 -24.23 11.45
CA ILE A 41 -14.15 -22.83 11.67
C ILE A 41 -12.67 -22.69 11.28
N PRO A 42 -12.33 -21.97 10.20
CA PRO A 42 -10.93 -21.79 9.82
C PRO A 42 -10.14 -21.07 10.91
N LYS A 43 -8.89 -21.49 11.09
CA LYS A 43 -7.94 -20.89 12.04
C LYS A 43 -7.61 -19.47 11.58
N GLY A 44 -7.86 -18.48 12.45
CA GLY A 44 -7.67 -17.06 12.14
C GLY A 44 -8.90 -16.36 11.52
N SER A 45 -10.07 -17.01 11.50
CA SER A 45 -11.32 -16.37 11.10
C SER A 45 -11.68 -15.23 12.06
N LYS A 46 -12.08 -14.08 11.50
CA LYS A 46 -12.63 -12.97 12.28
C LYS A 46 -13.95 -13.44 12.89
N ASN A 47 -14.10 -13.25 14.21
CA ASN A 47 -15.30 -13.61 14.99
C ASN A 47 -15.67 -15.10 14.97
N HIS A 48 -14.72 -16.01 14.73
CA HIS A 48 -14.99 -17.47 14.69
C HIS A 48 -16.09 -17.87 13.69
N SER A 49 -16.22 -17.12 12.60
CA SER A 49 -17.23 -17.37 11.56
C SER A 49 -16.92 -18.63 10.76
N ILE A 50 -17.94 -19.47 10.55
CA ILE A 50 -17.92 -20.60 9.60
C ILE A 50 -18.08 -20.14 8.14
N ILE A 51 -18.57 -18.91 7.93
CA ILE A 51 -18.78 -18.32 6.60
C ILE A 51 -17.52 -17.56 6.23
N VAL A 52 -16.91 -17.97 5.13
CA VAL A 52 -15.63 -17.43 4.64
C VAL A 52 -15.84 -16.86 3.24
N PRO A 53 -15.37 -15.64 2.93
CA PRO A 53 -15.38 -15.14 1.56
C PRO A 53 -14.45 -15.98 0.68
N VAL A 54 -14.87 -16.25 -0.56
CA VAL A 54 -14.02 -16.89 -1.57
C VAL A 54 -12.86 -15.93 -1.87
N PRO A 55 -11.61 -16.33 -1.62
CA PRO A 55 -10.46 -15.46 -1.82
C PRO A 55 -10.29 -15.13 -3.30
N LYS A 56 -10.22 -13.83 -3.58
CA LYS A 56 -9.89 -13.28 -4.91
C LYS A 56 -8.41 -12.93 -4.95
N ILE A 57 -7.66 -13.64 -5.79
CA ILE A 57 -6.21 -13.51 -5.93
C ILE A 57 -5.91 -12.88 -7.28
N ALA A 58 -5.31 -11.70 -7.26
CA ALA A 58 -4.91 -11.00 -8.46
C ALA A 58 -3.42 -11.21 -8.72
N PHE A 59 -3.07 -11.52 -9.96
CA PHE A 59 -1.72 -11.44 -10.49
C PHE A 59 -1.58 -10.17 -11.30
N LEU A 60 -0.48 -9.44 -11.11
CA LEU A 60 -0.21 -8.20 -11.83
C LEU A 60 1.12 -8.31 -12.60
N GLY A 61 1.04 -8.14 -13.92
CA GLY A 61 2.19 -8.10 -14.82
C GLY A 61 2.03 -9.04 -16.01
N ASP A 62 2.76 -8.73 -17.09
CA ASP A 62 2.69 -9.46 -18.36
C ASP A 62 3.46 -10.80 -18.35
N GLY A 63 4.35 -11.00 -17.37
CA GLY A 63 5.17 -12.20 -17.28
C GLY A 63 4.43 -13.45 -16.78
N PHE A 64 3.21 -13.31 -16.26
CA PHE A 64 2.44 -14.42 -15.70
C PHE A 64 1.62 -15.16 -16.76
N ASP A 65 1.84 -16.47 -16.86
CA ASP A 65 0.97 -17.38 -17.60
C ASP A 65 0.09 -18.18 -16.62
N LEU A 66 -1.20 -17.89 -16.70
CA LEU A 66 -2.28 -18.45 -15.89
C LEU A 66 -3.33 -19.14 -16.77
N SER A 67 -2.97 -19.54 -18.00
CA SER A 67 -3.86 -20.17 -18.99
C SER A 67 -4.58 -21.43 -18.49
N HIS A 68 -4.03 -22.10 -17.48
CA HIS A 68 -4.64 -23.25 -16.82
C HIS A 68 -5.83 -22.89 -15.92
N PHE A 69 -6.03 -21.62 -15.60
CA PHE A 69 -7.20 -21.10 -14.89
C PHE A 69 -8.19 -20.44 -15.84
N ARG A 70 -9.48 -20.58 -15.54
CA ARG A 70 -10.52 -19.70 -16.11
C ARG A 70 -10.54 -18.41 -15.30
N LEU A 71 -9.91 -17.37 -15.84
CA LEU A 71 -9.74 -16.09 -15.17
C LEU A 71 -11.10 -15.44 -14.88
N GLY A 72 -11.26 -14.91 -13.66
CA GLY A 72 -12.50 -14.29 -13.19
C GLY A 72 -13.60 -15.29 -12.78
N GLU A 73 -13.41 -16.58 -13.01
CA GLU A 73 -14.36 -17.63 -12.64
C GLU A 73 -13.94 -18.36 -11.37
N LEU A 74 -14.89 -19.08 -10.79
CA LEU A 74 -14.66 -19.95 -9.65
C LEU A 74 -13.73 -21.10 -10.07
N SER A 75 -12.57 -21.18 -9.42
CA SER A 75 -11.61 -22.25 -9.57
C SER A 75 -11.40 -22.95 -8.23
N PHE A 76 -10.87 -24.16 -8.25
CA PHE A 76 -10.55 -24.90 -7.04
C PHE A 76 -9.07 -25.25 -7.04
N VAL A 77 -8.42 -25.03 -5.91
CA VAL A 77 -7.01 -25.30 -5.73
C VAL A 77 -6.79 -26.21 -4.55
N ASN A 78 -5.69 -26.96 -4.62
CA ASN A 78 -5.29 -27.85 -3.54
C ASN A 78 -4.83 -27.03 -2.32
N VAL A 79 -5.06 -27.59 -1.15
CA VAL A 79 -4.62 -27.05 0.13
C VAL A 79 -3.66 -28.04 0.75
N THR A 80 -2.44 -27.58 1.02
CA THR A 80 -1.39 -28.39 1.64
C THR A 80 -0.98 -27.71 2.95
N ARG A 81 -1.12 -28.44 4.07
CA ARG A 81 -0.78 -27.94 5.42
C ARG A 81 -1.46 -26.59 5.76
N GLY A 82 -2.73 -26.43 5.37
CA GLY A 82 -3.50 -25.20 5.62
C GLY A 82 -3.12 -24.01 4.74
N LYS A 83 -2.43 -24.26 3.62
CA LYS A 83 -2.10 -23.25 2.61
C LYS A 83 -2.66 -23.62 1.24
N LEU A 84 -3.35 -22.70 0.58
CA LEU A 84 -3.73 -22.77 -0.82
C LEU A 84 -2.48 -22.84 -1.69
N VAL A 85 -2.44 -23.76 -2.64
CA VAL A 85 -1.35 -23.94 -3.60
C VAL A 85 -1.83 -23.45 -4.96
N ILE A 86 -1.38 -22.27 -5.37
CA ILE A 86 -1.79 -21.65 -6.64
C ILE A 86 -0.68 -21.83 -7.66
N PRO A 87 -0.80 -22.75 -8.62
CA PRO A 87 0.16 -22.88 -9.69
C PRO A 87 0.23 -21.64 -10.57
N PHE A 88 1.41 -21.33 -11.09
CA PHE A 88 1.60 -20.30 -12.11
C PHE A 88 2.84 -20.63 -12.95
N GLN A 89 2.85 -20.20 -14.20
CA GLN A 89 4.06 -20.18 -15.02
C GLN A 89 4.50 -18.72 -15.17
N HIS A 90 5.81 -18.50 -15.34
CA HIS A 90 6.36 -17.17 -15.51
C HIS A 90 7.37 -17.13 -16.64
N ALA A 91 7.32 -16.07 -17.45
CA ALA A 91 8.16 -15.89 -18.63
C ALA A 91 9.66 -15.96 -18.32
N SER A 92 10.08 -15.46 -17.14
CA SER A 92 11.49 -15.51 -16.72
C SER A 92 12.01 -16.92 -16.44
N THR A 93 11.12 -17.90 -16.31
CA THR A 93 11.45 -19.28 -15.90
C THR A 93 11.02 -20.34 -16.91
N GLY A 94 10.54 -19.90 -18.08
CA GLY A 94 10.12 -20.79 -19.16
C GLY A 94 8.95 -21.68 -18.76
N SER A 95 9.09 -22.99 -18.98
CA SER A 95 8.04 -24.00 -18.76
C SER A 95 7.94 -24.52 -17.32
N GLU A 96 8.75 -24.03 -16.39
CA GLU A 96 8.70 -24.45 -14.99
C GLU A 96 7.41 -23.96 -14.32
N VAL A 97 6.54 -24.88 -13.90
CA VAL A 97 5.36 -24.55 -13.10
C VAL A 97 5.77 -24.29 -11.66
N ARG A 98 5.51 -23.08 -11.19
CA ARG A 98 5.75 -22.63 -9.82
C ARG A 98 4.45 -22.57 -9.05
N SER A 99 4.52 -22.38 -7.74
CA SER A 99 3.32 -22.24 -6.91
C SER A 99 3.46 -21.14 -5.87
N VAL A 100 2.40 -20.36 -5.71
CA VAL A 100 2.22 -19.43 -4.60
C VAL A 100 1.48 -20.14 -3.48
N PHE A 101 1.94 -19.95 -2.24
CA PHE A 101 1.31 -20.53 -1.05
C PHE A 101 0.62 -19.44 -0.24
N LEU A 102 -0.70 -19.53 -0.08
CA LEU A 102 -1.49 -18.58 0.71
C LEU A 102 -2.12 -19.27 1.91
N ASN A 103 -2.06 -18.67 3.10
CA ASN A 103 -2.69 -19.26 4.28
C ASN A 103 -4.22 -19.25 4.11
N SER A 104 -4.86 -20.43 4.18
CA SER A 104 -6.32 -20.55 4.26
C SER A 104 -6.82 -20.75 5.69
N GLY A 105 -5.97 -21.31 6.56
CA GLY A 105 -6.35 -21.66 7.93
C GLY A 105 -7.34 -22.83 8.05
N SER A 106 -7.77 -23.41 6.93
CA SER A 106 -8.67 -24.57 6.88
C SER A 106 -7.87 -25.87 6.70
N GLU A 107 -8.38 -26.95 7.27
CA GLU A 107 -7.86 -28.31 7.20
C GLU A 107 -8.39 -29.08 5.97
N CYS A 108 -9.31 -28.47 5.22
CA CYS A 108 -9.79 -28.95 3.94
C CYS A 108 -8.64 -29.10 2.95
N ASP A 109 -8.74 -30.07 2.04
CA ASP A 109 -7.76 -30.36 0.99
C ASP A 109 -7.98 -29.62 -0.32
N VAL A 110 -9.19 -29.13 -0.58
CA VAL A 110 -9.51 -28.40 -1.81
C VAL A 110 -10.44 -27.25 -1.47
N LEU A 111 -10.06 -26.04 -1.87
CA LEU A 111 -10.83 -24.84 -1.58
C LEU A 111 -11.08 -23.99 -2.82
N PRO A 112 -12.20 -23.25 -2.86
CA PRO A 112 -12.53 -22.36 -3.95
C PRO A 112 -11.67 -21.09 -3.91
N VAL A 113 -11.28 -20.60 -5.07
CA VAL A 113 -10.54 -19.37 -5.30
C VAL A 113 -11.05 -18.71 -6.58
N ILE A 114 -10.88 -17.40 -6.70
CA ILE A 114 -11.07 -16.68 -7.96
C ILE A 114 -9.73 -16.08 -8.34
N ILE A 115 -9.23 -16.45 -9.51
CA ILE A 115 -7.94 -15.95 -10.03
C ILE A 115 -8.23 -14.83 -11.01
N LEU A 116 -7.60 -13.68 -10.79
CA LEU A 116 -7.68 -12.49 -11.63
C LEU A 116 -6.28 -12.21 -12.19
N HIS A 117 -6.21 -11.73 -13.42
CA HIS A 117 -4.96 -11.33 -14.04
C HIS A 117 -5.11 -9.92 -14.60
N TYR A 118 -4.22 -9.04 -14.16
CA TYR A 118 -4.12 -7.68 -14.66
C TYR A 118 -2.74 -7.50 -15.27
N ARG A 119 -2.69 -6.91 -16.46
CA ARG A 119 -1.43 -6.62 -17.13
C ARG A 119 -0.83 -5.31 -16.63
N LYS A 120 -1.70 -4.30 -16.49
CA LYS A 120 -1.33 -2.94 -16.08
C LYS A 120 -1.96 -2.58 -14.75
N CYS A 121 -1.30 -1.68 -14.02
CA CYS A 121 -1.80 -1.11 -12.77
C CYS A 121 -3.15 -0.40 -12.97
N GLU A 122 -3.36 0.25 -14.12
CA GLU A 122 -4.61 0.91 -14.44
C GLU A 122 -5.81 -0.05 -14.42
N ASP A 123 -5.64 -1.26 -14.95
CA ASP A 123 -6.72 -2.25 -15.01
C ASP A 123 -7.11 -2.72 -13.60
N LEU A 124 -6.12 -2.86 -12.71
CA LEU A 124 -6.32 -3.13 -11.29
C LEU A 124 -7.11 -2.00 -10.61
N LEU A 125 -6.79 -0.74 -10.94
CA LEU A 125 -7.50 0.44 -10.40
C LEU A 125 -8.95 0.49 -10.90
N ARG A 126 -9.20 0.20 -12.18
CA ARG A 126 -10.56 0.13 -12.74
C ARG A 126 -11.39 -0.97 -12.09
N ALA A 127 -10.81 -2.15 -11.88
CA ALA A 127 -11.47 -3.25 -11.19
C ALA A 127 -11.89 -2.86 -9.76
N ARG A 128 -11.05 -2.11 -9.05
CA ARG A 128 -11.41 -1.56 -7.73
C ARG A 128 -12.54 -0.54 -7.82
N ALA A 129 -12.47 0.39 -8.77
CA ALA A 129 -13.53 1.39 -8.97
C ALA A 129 -14.89 0.72 -9.26
N ALA A 130 -14.88 -0.45 -9.89
CA ALA A 130 -16.04 -1.31 -10.10
C ALA A 130 -16.48 -2.12 -8.84
N GLY A 131 -15.82 -1.93 -7.69
CA GLY A 131 -16.18 -2.59 -6.43
C GLY A 131 -15.63 -4.01 -6.27
N ILE A 132 -14.67 -4.44 -7.10
CA ILE A 132 -14.08 -5.78 -6.98
C ILE A 132 -13.09 -5.81 -5.81
N GLU A 133 -13.46 -6.48 -4.72
CA GLU A 133 -12.59 -6.68 -3.55
C GLU A 133 -11.52 -7.75 -3.83
N ILE A 134 -10.24 -7.37 -3.77
CA ILE A 134 -9.10 -8.26 -3.97
C ILE A 134 -8.45 -8.54 -2.62
N HIS A 135 -8.16 -9.81 -2.34
CA HIS A 135 -7.65 -10.24 -1.03
C HIS A 135 -6.12 -10.43 -1.05
N HIS A 136 -5.59 -10.91 -2.17
CA HIS A 136 -4.17 -11.19 -2.36
C HIS A 136 -3.72 -10.64 -3.71
N LEU A 137 -2.55 -10.01 -3.74
CA LEU A 137 -1.92 -9.49 -4.95
C LEU A 137 -0.54 -10.12 -5.12
N VAL A 138 -0.33 -10.79 -6.24
CA VAL A 138 0.92 -11.45 -6.61
C VAL A 138 1.62 -10.63 -7.68
N LEU A 139 2.88 -10.31 -7.45
CA LEU A 139 3.68 -9.35 -8.20
C LEU A 139 4.97 -9.99 -8.68
N ASP A 140 5.42 -9.58 -9.87
CA ASP A 140 6.73 -9.94 -10.42
C ASP A 140 7.86 -9.22 -9.67
N GLU A 141 9.07 -9.78 -9.68
CA GLU A 141 10.28 -9.18 -9.11
C GLU A 141 10.63 -7.85 -9.79
N ASN A 142 10.37 -7.77 -11.09
CA ASN A 142 10.64 -6.58 -11.91
C ASN A 142 9.61 -5.46 -11.68
N PHE A 143 8.60 -5.69 -10.85
CA PHE A 143 7.59 -4.68 -10.58
C PHE A 143 8.23 -3.48 -9.83
N PRO A 144 8.08 -2.24 -10.33
CA PRO A 144 8.73 -1.08 -9.75
C PRO A 144 8.43 -0.94 -8.26
N ARG A 145 9.48 -0.78 -7.44
CA ARG A 145 9.31 -0.73 -5.98
C ARG A 145 8.50 0.47 -5.52
N GLU A 146 8.52 1.55 -6.29
CA GLU A 146 7.72 2.75 -6.05
C GLU A 146 6.23 2.48 -6.21
N ASP A 147 5.85 1.70 -7.22
CA ASP A 147 4.48 1.27 -7.44
C ASP A 147 4.01 0.31 -6.35
N LEU A 148 4.89 -0.55 -5.80
CA LEU A 148 4.52 -1.42 -4.67
C LEU A 148 4.01 -0.63 -3.47
N ILE A 149 4.68 0.47 -3.15
CA ILE A 149 4.35 1.30 -2.00
C ILE A 149 3.06 2.07 -2.28
N SER A 150 2.90 2.59 -3.50
CA SER A 150 1.65 3.24 -3.91
C SER A 150 0.45 2.28 -3.82
N GLN A 151 0.62 1.02 -4.23
CA GLN A 151 -0.40 -0.01 -4.07
C GLN A 151 -0.64 -0.34 -2.59
N LYS A 152 0.41 -0.49 -1.76
CA LYS A 152 0.23 -0.79 -0.32
C LYS A 152 -0.47 0.32 0.45
N ILE A 153 -0.22 1.58 0.09
CA ILE A 153 -0.91 2.75 0.66
C ILE A 153 -2.38 2.78 0.22
N ARG A 154 -2.63 2.58 -1.09
CA ARG A 154 -3.98 2.60 -1.66
C ARG A 154 -4.81 1.37 -1.24
N PHE A 155 -4.15 0.27 -0.89
CA PHE A 155 -4.75 -1.02 -0.51
C PHE A 155 -4.17 -1.57 0.81
N PRO A 156 -4.47 -0.96 1.97
CA PRO A 156 -3.86 -1.33 3.26
C PRO A 156 -4.18 -2.76 3.72
N SER A 157 -5.33 -3.29 3.31
CA SER A 157 -5.81 -4.64 3.65
C SER A 157 -5.31 -5.73 2.69
N LEU A 158 -4.66 -5.35 1.59
CA LEU A 158 -4.23 -6.26 0.54
C LEU A 158 -2.92 -6.95 0.93
N ASN A 159 -2.93 -8.28 0.94
CA ASN A 159 -1.70 -9.04 1.16
C ASN A 159 -0.93 -9.13 -0.16
N MET A 160 0.18 -8.39 -0.26
CA MET A 160 1.05 -8.36 -1.43
C MET A 160 2.16 -9.40 -1.31
N LEU A 161 2.42 -10.14 -2.38
CA LEU A 161 3.45 -11.18 -2.48
C LEU A 161 4.32 -10.92 -3.69
N ILE A 162 5.63 -10.90 -3.49
CA ILE A 162 6.59 -10.73 -4.58
C ILE A 162 7.27 -12.07 -4.86
N ILE A 163 7.23 -12.49 -6.11
CA ILE A 163 7.93 -13.67 -6.58
C ILE A 163 9.36 -13.23 -6.92
N ARG A 164 10.36 -13.82 -6.25
CA ARG A 164 11.77 -13.55 -6.59
C ARG A 164 12.30 -14.58 -7.58
N SER A 165 13.18 -14.16 -8.46
CA SER A 165 13.95 -15.04 -9.33
C SER A 165 14.93 -15.90 -8.52
N LYS A 166 15.27 -17.07 -9.08
CA LYS A 166 16.22 -18.02 -8.48
C LYS A 166 17.63 -17.40 -8.34
N ALA A 167 17.99 -16.47 -9.23
CA ALA A 167 19.25 -15.74 -9.20
C ALA A 167 19.33 -14.74 -8.02
N ALA A 168 18.24 -14.02 -7.73
CA ALA A 168 18.17 -13.09 -6.61
C ALA A 168 18.23 -13.80 -5.24
N LEU A 169 17.65 -14.99 -5.12
CA LEU A 169 17.73 -15.83 -3.91
C LEU A 169 19.17 -16.30 -3.62
N LEU A 170 19.95 -16.60 -4.66
CA LEU A 170 21.35 -17.02 -4.55
C LEU A 170 22.32 -15.86 -4.25
N ALA A 171 21.99 -14.64 -4.67
CA ALA A 171 22.78 -13.45 -4.36
C ALA A 171 22.69 -13.05 -2.87
N VAL A 172 21.53 -13.25 -2.23
CA VAL A 172 21.34 -12.96 -0.80
C VAL A 172 22.19 -13.87 0.10
N THR A 173 22.50 -15.09 -0.35
CA THR A 173 23.30 -16.05 0.42
C THR A 173 24.80 -15.78 0.44
N LYS A 174 25.33 -14.92 -0.45
CA LYS A 174 26.79 -14.65 -0.53
C LYS A 174 27.25 -13.43 0.27
N ASP A 175 26.32 -12.60 0.76
CA ASP A 175 26.63 -11.24 1.24
C ASP A 175 26.41 -11.03 2.76
N LYS A 176 26.40 -12.09 3.59
CA LYS A 176 26.19 -11.93 5.05
C LYS A 176 27.28 -12.58 5.89
N ASN A 177 27.93 -11.74 6.71
CA ASN A 177 28.92 -12.10 7.73
C ASN A 177 28.42 -13.22 8.68
N PRO A 178 29.34 -14.09 9.17
CA PRO A 178 29.01 -15.37 9.80
C PRO A 178 28.37 -15.31 11.20
N GLU A 179 28.18 -14.15 11.82
CA GLU A 179 27.73 -14.08 13.23
C GLU A 179 26.19 -14.14 13.42
N ASN A 180 25.40 -13.95 12.36
CA ASN A 180 23.93 -14.10 12.44
C ASN A 180 23.43 -15.53 12.16
N MET A 181 24.34 -16.52 12.06
CA MET A 181 24.05 -17.91 11.67
C MET A 181 23.15 -18.70 12.65
N VAL A 182 22.94 -18.25 13.88
CA VAL A 182 22.20 -19.07 14.87
C VAL A 182 20.68 -18.78 14.86
N ARG A 183 20.23 -17.63 14.35
CA ARG A 183 18.79 -17.32 14.26
C ARG A 183 18.15 -17.66 12.91
N SER A 184 18.92 -17.68 11.83
CA SER A 184 18.39 -17.94 10.47
C SER A 184 18.46 -19.40 10.00
N LYS A 185 19.03 -20.33 10.78
CA LYS A 185 19.08 -21.75 10.38
C LYS A 185 17.72 -22.47 10.43
N ASN A 186 16.75 -21.97 11.20
CA ASN A 186 15.44 -22.61 11.31
C ASN A 186 14.39 -22.12 10.30
N GLU A 187 14.68 -21.05 9.53
CA GLU A 187 13.71 -20.49 8.56
C GLU A 187 13.98 -20.90 7.11
N ILE A 188 15.16 -21.45 6.80
CA ILE A 188 15.58 -21.72 5.42
C ILE A 188 15.19 -23.14 4.94
N GLU A 189 14.70 -24.02 5.83
CA GLU A 189 14.33 -25.41 5.48
C GLU A 189 12.90 -25.61 4.93
N LYS A 190 12.16 -24.55 4.55
CA LYS A 190 10.84 -24.72 3.92
C LYS A 190 10.69 -23.93 2.62
N ASN A 191 11.01 -24.61 1.52
CA ASN A 191 10.68 -24.30 0.12
C ASN A 191 9.52 -23.31 -0.08
N SER A 192 9.82 -22.03 -0.15
CA SER A 192 8.94 -21.05 -0.77
C SER A 192 9.80 -19.94 -1.39
N ASN A 193 9.79 -19.85 -2.71
CA ASN A 193 10.39 -18.74 -3.49
C ASN A 193 9.56 -17.44 -3.35
N VAL A 194 8.81 -17.29 -2.26
CA VAL A 194 7.81 -16.25 -2.03
C VAL A 194 8.12 -15.62 -0.68
N VAL A 195 8.50 -14.34 -0.69
CA VAL A 195 8.76 -13.57 0.53
C VAL A 195 7.48 -12.85 0.91
N ASP A 196 6.96 -13.12 2.10
CA ASP A 196 5.80 -12.41 2.65
C ASP A 196 6.19 -10.97 3.03
N PHE A 197 5.53 -9.98 2.44
CA PHE A 197 5.85 -8.55 2.67
C PHE A 197 5.45 -8.04 4.06
N LYS A 198 4.86 -8.89 4.92
CA LYS A 198 4.67 -8.59 6.34
C LYS A 198 5.97 -8.65 7.15
N THR A 199 6.96 -9.44 6.72
CA THR A 199 8.23 -9.60 7.45
C THR A 199 9.31 -8.64 6.99
N VAL A 200 9.22 -8.12 5.76
CA VAL A 200 10.13 -7.08 5.26
C VAL A 200 9.57 -5.71 5.64
N ARG A 201 10.08 -5.16 6.76
CA ARG A 201 9.86 -3.75 7.09
C ARG A 201 10.49 -2.90 5.99
N ALA A 202 9.87 -1.76 5.67
CA ALA A 202 10.41 -0.79 4.71
C ALA A 202 11.86 -0.35 5.02
N SER A 203 12.30 -0.56 6.27
CA SER A 203 13.68 -0.35 6.75
C SER A 203 14.73 -1.17 6.01
N ASP A 204 14.42 -2.40 5.59
CA ASP A 204 15.43 -3.33 5.05
C ASP A 204 15.63 -3.15 3.54
N LEU A 205 14.83 -2.30 2.90
CA LEU A 205 14.85 -2.02 1.46
C LEU A 205 15.53 -0.69 1.10
N ALA A 206 15.85 0.14 2.09
CA ALA A 206 16.44 1.47 1.91
C ALA A 206 17.98 1.45 1.70
N GLU A 207 18.63 0.30 1.85
CA GLU A 207 20.10 0.19 1.79
C GLU A 207 20.68 0.08 0.37
N LYS A 208 19.88 -0.02 -0.69
CA LYS A 208 20.40 -0.17 -2.06
C LYS A 208 19.89 0.94 -2.99
N GLU A 209 20.77 1.93 -3.13
CA GLU A 209 20.93 2.91 -4.22
C GLU A 209 19.92 4.08 -4.33
N ASN A 210 20.52 5.25 -4.61
CA ASN A 210 20.03 6.61 -4.83
C ASN A 210 18.55 6.77 -5.21
N LEU A 211 17.68 6.68 -4.20
CA LEU A 211 16.24 6.93 -4.24
C LEU A 211 15.83 8.38 -4.63
N ASN A 212 16.78 9.31 -4.66
CA ASN A 212 16.51 10.74 -4.84
C ASN A 212 16.37 11.16 -6.32
N LEU A 213 16.69 10.29 -7.29
CA LEU A 213 16.71 10.69 -8.70
C LEU A 213 15.46 10.29 -9.50
N HIS A 214 14.61 9.38 -8.98
CA HIS A 214 13.55 8.76 -9.79
C HIS A 214 12.17 8.62 -9.12
N SER A 215 12.02 8.87 -7.82
CA SER A 215 10.70 8.70 -7.18
C SER A 215 9.77 9.88 -7.48
N VAL A 216 8.68 9.61 -8.22
CA VAL A 216 7.63 10.59 -8.57
C VAL A 216 6.65 10.86 -7.41
N ASN A 217 6.74 10.10 -6.31
CA ASN A 217 5.77 10.17 -5.21
C ASN A 217 6.27 11.04 -4.03
N PRO A 218 5.62 12.19 -3.75
CA PRO A 218 6.04 13.12 -2.71
C PRO A 218 5.84 12.60 -1.29
N VAL A 219 4.79 11.80 -1.03
CA VAL A 219 4.51 11.24 0.30
C VAL A 219 5.58 10.23 0.70
N PHE A 220 6.04 9.43 -0.26
CA PHE A 220 7.12 8.46 -0.03
C PHE A 220 8.44 9.16 0.26
N LEU A 221 8.79 10.16 -0.54
CA LEU A 221 9.98 10.98 -0.29
C LEU A 221 9.93 11.63 1.09
N ALA A 222 8.77 12.18 1.48
CA ALA A 222 8.60 12.76 2.80
C ALA A 222 8.88 11.74 3.90
N GLN A 223 8.33 10.52 3.80
CA GLN A 223 8.57 9.46 4.78
C GLN A 223 10.05 9.07 4.86
N VAL A 224 10.73 8.93 3.72
CA VAL A 224 12.16 8.57 3.65
C VAL A 224 13.03 9.68 4.25
N HIS A 225 12.80 10.94 3.86
CA HIS A 225 13.54 12.08 4.39
C HIS A 225 13.29 12.28 5.88
N LEU A 226 12.06 12.08 6.35
CA LEU A 226 11.72 12.12 7.78
C LEU A 226 12.45 11.04 8.58
N GLN A 227 12.55 9.81 8.05
CA GLN A 227 13.31 8.73 8.68
C GLN A 227 14.82 9.00 8.70
N LYS A 228 15.36 9.59 7.62
CA LYS A 228 16.77 10.01 7.52
C LYS A 228 17.06 11.32 8.25
N ASN A 229 16.06 11.94 8.86
CA ASN A 229 16.14 13.20 9.58
C ASN A 229 16.57 14.40 8.69
N GLU A 230 16.20 14.37 7.42
CA GLU A 230 16.51 15.40 6.41
C GLU A 230 15.36 16.40 6.26
N LEU A 231 15.07 17.19 7.31
CA LEU A 231 13.91 18.09 7.36
C LEU A 231 13.85 19.14 6.23
N GLU A 232 15.02 19.63 5.78
CA GLU A 232 15.09 20.58 4.65
C GLU A 232 14.62 19.95 3.34
N LYS A 233 14.90 18.66 3.12
CA LYS A 233 14.43 17.96 1.92
C LYS A 233 12.92 17.74 1.97
N VAL A 234 12.37 17.48 3.16
CA VAL A 234 10.90 17.42 3.35
C VAL A 234 10.25 18.77 3.02
N LYS A 235 10.88 19.88 3.42
CA LYS A 235 10.44 21.23 3.07
C LYS A 235 10.52 21.48 1.55
N GLN A 236 11.56 21.00 0.87
CA GLN A 236 11.68 21.11 -0.59
C GLN A 236 10.54 20.44 -1.35
N LEU A 237 9.92 19.39 -0.80
CA LEU A 237 8.78 18.71 -1.44
C LEU A 237 7.60 19.65 -1.72
N LEU A 238 7.41 20.69 -0.89
CA LEU A 238 6.38 21.72 -1.11
C LEU A 238 6.63 22.51 -2.41
N LEU A 239 7.89 22.65 -2.81
CA LEU A 239 8.31 23.44 -3.96
C LEU A 239 8.55 22.57 -5.19
N ASP A 240 9.03 21.34 -5.02
CA ASP A 240 9.39 20.46 -6.12
C ASP A 240 8.19 19.69 -6.70
N PHE A 241 7.11 19.52 -5.93
CA PHE A 241 5.94 18.73 -6.33
C PHE A 241 4.64 19.52 -6.30
N SER A 242 3.71 19.19 -7.20
CA SER A 242 2.31 19.62 -7.13
C SER A 242 1.56 18.68 -6.19
N LEU A 243 1.46 19.05 -4.90
CA LEU A 243 0.88 18.18 -3.88
C LEU A 243 -0.65 18.24 -3.87
N ASP A 244 -1.28 17.07 -3.79
CA ASP A 244 -2.72 16.98 -3.55
C ASP A 244 -3.07 17.15 -2.05
N PRO A 245 -4.29 17.61 -1.71
CA PRO A 245 -4.73 17.76 -0.32
C PRO A 245 -4.65 16.46 0.52
N GLU A 246 -4.87 15.32 -0.13
CA GLU A 246 -4.73 14.00 0.50
C GLU A 246 -3.27 13.70 0.85
N GLU A 247 -2.34 13.98 -0.07
CA GLU A 247 -0.91 13.77 0.11
C GLU A 247 -0.34 14.62 1.25
N ILE A 248 -0.77 15.88 1.32
CA ILE A 248 -0.43 16.79 2.43
C ILE A 248 -0.93 16.21 3.76
N THR A 249 -2.14 15.66 3.78
CA THR A 249 -2.70 15.04 5.00
C THR A 249 -1.85 13.85 5.45
N PHE A 250 -1.39 13.01 4.52
CA PHE A 250 -0.50 11.90 4.85
C PHE A 250 0.86 12.36 5.40
N ILE A 251 1.50 13.36 4.76
CA ILE A 251 2.77 13.92 5.24
C ILE A 251 2.61 14.45 6.68
N ARG A 252 1.50 15.14 6.95
CA ARG A 252 1.18 15.65 8.29
C ARG A 252 1.00 14.54 9.32
N ILE A 253 0.36 13.42 8.98
CA ILE A 253 0.26 12.26 9.88
C ILE A 253 1.66 11.76 10.29
N PHE A 254 2.60 11.69 9.35
CA PHE A 254 3.98 11.28 9.68
C PHE A 254 4.69 12.29 10.57
N LEU A 255 4.54 13.59 10.30
CA LEU A 255 5.06 14.65 11.15
C LEU A 255 4.48 14.59 12.56
N GLU A 256 3.17 14.38 12.70
CA GLU A 256 2.49 14.24 13.99
C GLU A 256 2.97 13.02 14.79
N LEU A 257 3.19 11.89 14.12
CA LEU A 257 3.75 10.69 14.77
C LEU A 257 5.17 10.98 15.29
N MET A 258 6.01 11.66 14.52
CA MET A 258 7.35 12.05 14.96
C MET A 258 7.34 13.07 16.10
N ILE A 259 6.42 14.04 16.05
CA ILE A 259 6.23 15.04 17.12
C ILE A 259 5.86 14.35 18.44
N ARG A 260 5.01 13.31 18.40
CA ARG A 260 4.62 12.52 19.57
C ARG A 260 5.77 11.69 20.14
N ASP A 261 6.60 11.08 19.29
CA ASP A 261 7.72 10.23 19.71
C ASP A 261 8.93 11.02 20.25
N ASP A 262 9.06 12.31 19.89
CA ASP A 262 10.24 13.13 20.21
C ASP A 262 10.22 13.81 21.60
N GLY A 263 9.17 13.63 22.41
CA GLY A 263 8.93 14.39 23.64
C GLY A 263 9.89 14.22 24.84
N ASN A 264 10.96 13.42 24.76
CA ASN A 264 11.65 12.91 25.96
C ASN A 264 13.16 13.24 26.16
N LYS A 265 13.79 14.19 25.45
CA LYS A 265 15.15 14.70 25.80
C LYS A 265 15.36 16.17 25.41
N GLU A 266 16.12 16.93 26.20
CA GLU A 266 16.32 18.38 26.00
C GLU A 266 17.02 18.74 24.67
N GLU A 267 17.92 17.90 24.16
CA GLU A 267 18.53 18.07 22.81
C GLU A 267 17.51 17.98 21.66
N ARG A 268 16.32 17.39 21.91
CA ARG A 268 15.24 17.29 20.91
C ARG A 268 14.32 18.50 20.87
N ARG A 269 14.45 19.50 21.74
CA ARG A 269 13.55 20.68 21.74
C ARG A 269 13.69 21.55 20.48
N SER A 270 14.92 21.78 20.01
CA SER A 270 15.18 22.50 18.75
C SER A 270 14.61 21.74 17.54
N ARG A 271 14.75 20.40 17.55
CA ARG A 271 14.17 19.50 16.54
C ARG A 271 12.64 19.52 16.57
N HIS A 272 12.06 19.48 17.75
CA HIS A 272 10.61 19.49 17.97
C HIS A 272 9.99 20.79 17.44
N ASN A 273 10.61 21.94 17.68
CA ASN A 273 10.15 23.22 17.13
C ASN A 273 10.22 23.24 15.60
N LYS A 274 11.28 22.70 14.99
CA LYS A 274 11.37 22.59 13.52
C LYS A 274 10.30 21.67 12.93
N LEU A 275 10.01 20.54 13.59
CA LEU A 275 8.95 19.61 13.17
C LEU A 275 7.56 20.27 13.29
N LEU A 276 7.31 21.03 14.36
CA LEU A 276 6.08 21.80 14.53
C LEU A 276 5.92 22.85 13.43
N ASN A 277 6.97 23.64 13.17
CA ASN A 277 6.97 24.65 12.11
C ASN A 277 6.74 24.02 10.72
N LEU A 278 7.35 22.87 10.47
CA LEU A 278 7.17 22.13 9.22
C LEU A 278 5.74 21.61 9.09
N ASN A 279 5.17 21.03 10.16
CA ASN A 279 3.79 20.55 10.17
C ASN A 279 2.78 21.69 9.93
N GLU A 280 2.99 22.84 10.56
CA GLU A 280 2.20 24.05 10.30
C GLU A 280 2.39 24.56 8.86
N GLY A 281 3.61 24.51 8.32
CA GLY A 281 3.90 24.83 6.93
C GLY A 281 3.09 23.96 5.96
N PHE A 282 3.05 22.64 6.18
CA PHE A 282 2.23 21.72 5.38
C PHE A 282 0.73 21.96 5.56
N ARG A 283 0.27 22.31 6.78
CA ARG A 283 -1.13 22.67 7.01
C ARG A 283 -1.54 23.88 6.19
N LEU A 284 -0.74 24.95 6.21
CA LEU A 284 -0.99 26.16 5.44
C LEU A 284 -0.88 25.92 3.94
N ALA A 285 0.06 25.07 3.50
CA ALA A 285 0.15 24.64 2.11
C ALA A 285 -1.15 23.98 1.64
N GLY A 286 -1.77 23.13 2.48
CA GLY A 286 -3.06 22.52 2.18
C GLY A 286 -4.20 23.54 2.01
N LEU A 287 -4.20 24.63 2.78
CA LEU A 287 -5.19 25.71 2.63
C LEU A 287 -4.99 26.50 1.33
N ILE A 288 -3.74 26.81 0.99
CA ILE A 288 -3.38 27.57 -0.22
C ILE A 288 -3.70 26.74 -1.47
N LEU A 289 -3.26 25.49 -1.51
CA LEU A 289 -3.47 24.60 -2.66
C LEU A 289 -4.95 24.24 -2.82
N GLY A 290 -5.68 24.08 -1.71
CA GLY A 290 -7.13 23.89 -1.72
C GLY A 290 -7.95 25.17 -1.94
N MET A 291 -7.31 26.32 -2.21
CA MET A 291 -7.95 27.63 -2.41
C MET A 291 -8.99 28.00 -1.33
N ARG A 292 -8.70 27.66 -0.06
CA ARG A 292 -9.60 27.92 1.06
C ARG A 292 -9.43 29.34 1.58
N VAL A 293 -10.04 30.30 0.88
CA VAL A 293 -9.80 31.73 1.10
C VAL A 293 -10.09 32.18 2.53
N VAL A 294 -11.28 31.88 3.04
CA VAL A 294 -11.70 32.32 4.37
C VAL A 294 -10.80 31.75 5.47
N GLU A 295 -10.44 30.47 5.37
CA GLU A 295 -9.60 29.79 6.35
C GLU A 295 -8.18 30.35 6.33
N PHE A 296 -7.60 30.58 5.15
CA PHE A 296 -6.24 31.08 5.04
C PHE A 296 -6.11 32.56 5.47
N GLU A 297 -7.10 33.40 5.16
CA GLU A 297 -7.11 34.80 5.61
C GLU A 297 -7.22 34.92 7.13
N ALA A 298 -8.04 34.08 7.77
CA ALA A 298 -8.11 34.02 9.23
C ALA A 298 -6.75 33.61 9.86
N GLU A 299 -5.98 32.75 9.19
CA GLU A 299 -4.63 32.38 9.63
C GLU A 299 -3.60 33.51 9.41
N LEU A 300 -3.74 34.28 8.33
CA LEU A 300 -2.92 35.48 8.10
C LEU A 300 -3.09 36.53 9.21
N GLU A 301 -4.30 36.70 9.74
CA GLU A 301 -4.58 37.65 10.83
C GLU A 301 -3.92 37.26 12.15
N LYS A 302 -3.77 35.96 12.42
CA LYS A 302 -3.07 35.44 13.62
C LYS A 302 -1.57 35.72 13.58
N GLY A 303 -1.01 35.90 12.38
CA GLY A 303 0.41 36.13 12.15
C GLY A 303 1.24 34.85 12.16
N PHE A 304 2.36 34.87 11.45
CA PHE A 304 3.26 33.72 11.29
C PHE A 304 4.63 33.96 11.90
N SER A 305 5.30 32.89 12.32
CA SER A 305 6.74 32.92 12.61
C SER A 305 7.55 33.19 11.32
N LEU A 306 8.77 33.70 11.46
CA LEU A 306 9.64 34.03 10.32
C LEU A 306 9.85 32.82 9.38
N GLU A 307 10.03 31.63 9.96
CA GLU A 307 10.22 30.38 9.21
C GLU A 307 8.96 30.00 8.41
N ILE A 308 7.78 30.07 9.04
CA ILE A 308 6.50 29.74 8.38
C ILE A 308 6.20 30.76 7.28
N ALA A 309 6.41 32.04 7.54
CA ALA A 309 6.22 33.10 6.54
C ALA A 309 7.12 32.89 5.32
N SER A 310 8.37 32.44 5.51
CA SER A 310 9.28 32.11 4.39
C SER A 310 8.78 30.95 3.54
N MET A 311 8.23 29.90 4.16
CA MET A 311 7.66 28.73 3.46
C MET A 311 6.42 29.12 2.66
N VAL A 312 5.51 29.88 3.29
CA VAL A 312 4.28 30.36 2.66
C VAL A 312 4.59 31.29 1.48
N LEU A 313 5.57 32.19 1.61
CA LEU A 313 5.96 33.07 0.51
C LEU A 313 6.47 32.29 -0.71
N ALA A 314 7.34 31.30 -0.49
CA ALA A 314 7.86 30.47 -1.57
C ALA A 314 6.75 29.66 -2.27
N LEU A 315 5.80 29.14 -1.49
CA LEU A 315 4.63 28.44 -2.01
C LEU A 315 3.70 29.35 -2.83
N LEU A 316 3.44 30.57 -2.35
CA LEU A 316 2.62 31.55 -3.07
C LEU A 316 3.31 32.00 -4.36
N GLU A 317 4.64 32.12 -4.37
CA GLU A 317 5.42 32.42 -5.58
C GLU A 317 5.31 31.32 -6.63
N LYS A 318 5.44 30.06 -6.21
CA LYS A 318 5.21 28.90 -7.06
C LYS A 318 3.78 28.88 -7.61
N GLY A 319 2.79 29.00 -6.73
CA GLY A 319 1.37 28.98 -7.11
C GLY A 319 0.99 30.09 -8.09
N GLN A 320 1.61 31.26 -7.99
CA GLN A 320 1.45 32.33 -8.99
C GLN A 320 2.02 31.95 -10.35
N SER A 321 3.24 31.39 -10.38
CA SER A 321 3.89 30.99 -11.65
C SER A 321 3.17 29.87 -12.38
N GLU A 322 2.38 29.07 -11.67
CA GLU A 322 1.62 27.94 -12.21
C GLU A 322 0.13 28.27 -12.48
N SER A 323 -0.33 29.48 -12.13
CA SER A 323 -1.73 29.88 -12.28
C SER A 323 -2.04 30.31 -13.72
N ASN A 324 -3.04 29.68 -14.33
CA ASN A 324 -3.56 30.05 -15.66
C ASN A 324 -4.86 30.87 -15.57
N GLU A 325 -5.41 31.06 -14.37
CA GLU A 325 -6.69 31.76 -14.13
C GLU A 325 -6.46 33.10 -13.42
N ILE A 326 -7.05 34.17 -13.95
CA ILE A 326 -6.88 35.55 -13.47
C ILE A 326 -7.38 35.72 -12.04
N GLU A 327 -8.54 35.13 -11.69
CA GLU A 327 -9.13 35.24 -10.35
C GLU A 327 -8.23 34.58 -9.28
N ARG A 328 -7.70 33.41 -9.59
CA ARG A 328 -6.75 32.69 -8.73
C ARG A 328 -5.45 33.47 -8.57
N GLU A 329 -4.96 34.05 -9.65
CA GLU A 329 -3.74 34.87 -9.64
C GLU A 329 -3.89 36.10 -8.72
N ILE A 330 -5.04 36.79 -8.78
CA ILE A 330 -5.35 37.95 -7.92
C ILE A 330 -5.34 37.55 -6.44
N ILE A 331 -6.02 36.46 -6.08
CA ILE A 331 -6.08 35.97 -4.70
C ILE A 331 -4.68 35.65 -4.17
N LEU A 332 -3.87 34.94 -4.96
CA LEU A 332 -2.49 34.62 -4.60
C LEU A 332 -1.63 35.88 -4.45
N TRP A 333 -1.87 36.91 -5.28
CA TRP A 333 -1.24 38.23 -5.17
C TRP A 333 -1.55 38.94 -3.86
N GLU A 334 -2.83 38.96 -3.46
CA GLU A 334 -3.23 39.56 -2.19
C GLU A 334 -2.61 38.82 -1.00
N TRP A 335 -2.63 37.48 -1.01
CA TRP A 335 -2.00 36.66 0.03
C TRP A 335 -0.50 36.89 0.11
N LYS A 336 0.18 36.97 -1.04
CA LYS A 336 1.62 37.24 -1.09
C LYS A 336 1.94 38.63 -0.52
N LEU A 337 1.15 39.64 -0.85
CA LEU A 337 1.33 41.00 -0.35
C LEU A 337 1.09 41.09 1.17
N LYS A 338 0.01 40.48 1.67
CA LYS A 338 -0.28 40.38 3.11
C LYS A 338 0.84 39.64 3.85
N THR A 339 1.32 38.52 3.32
CA THR A 339 2.42 37.73 3.90
C THR A 339 3.74 38.52 3.89
N LYS A 340 4.07 39.26 2.82
CA LYS A 340 5.26 40.12 2.78
C LYS A 340 5.23 41.24 3.83
N ARG A 341 4.05 41.79 4.13
CA ARG A 341 3.89 42.80 5.20
C ARG A 341 4.16 42.20 6.58
N LEU A 342 3.66 40.98 6.83
CA LEU A 342 3.96 40.25 8.06
C LEU A 342 5.46 39.94 8.19
N PHE A 343 6.09 39.52 7.09
CA PHE A 343 7.52 39.24 7.05
C PHE A 343 8.37 40.48 7.40
N LYS A 344 8.03 41.65 6.83
CA LYS A 344 8.72 42.93 7.14
C LYS A 344 8.46 43.47 8.54
N LYS A 345 7.42 43.02 9.22
CA LYS A 345 7.08 43.43 10.59
C LYS A 345 7.80 42.58 11.64
N ASN A 346 8.16 41.35 11.28
CA ASN A 346 8.78 40.36 12.15
C ASN A 346 10.30 40.15 11.89
N ALA A 347 10.84 40.74 10.81
CA ALA A 347 12.27 40.87 10.53
C ALA A 347 12.77 42.23 11.04
#